data_AF-A0A8J6JZ40-F1
#
_entry.id   AF-A0A8J6JZ40-F1
#
_cell.length_a   1.000
_cell.length_b   1.000
_cell.length_c   1.000
_cell.angle_alpha   90.00
_cell.angle_beta   90.00
_cell.angle_gamma   90.00
#
_symmetry.space_group_name_H-M   'P 1'
#
loop_
_entity.id
_entity.type
_entity.pdbx_description
1 polymer ?
#
loop_
_entity_poly.entity_id
_entity_poly.type
_entity_poly.pdbx_seq_one_letter_code
_entity_poly.pdbx_strand_id
1 'polypeptide(L)'
;MDLTSWVILPFLLGSVGIYGLLKLLQRLRSSAYIQDAVVVITGATSGLGKECAKVFYEAGAQVVLCGRNEEGLKDVIKQLCLIRGGAMKFHKPHMVIFDLSDVEAVASAAREILHLVGKVDILINNAGVSYRGAIVDTKLSVDRTIMDTNYFGPVALTKALLPSMIQKKGGHIVVISSVQGKISIPFRSALMDKTTAEGRTPEEVAQIVLRAVGERSKDVLVAGPLPTLAVYLRVLAPKLFFSLMAARAKKERKFKDS
;
A
#
# COMPACT_ATOMS: atom_id res chain seq x y z
N MET A 1 -8.62 5.60 54.43
CA MET A 1 -9.08 5.51 53.03
C MET A 1 -8.45 6.67 52.28
N ASP A 2 -7.53 6.40 51.37
CA ASP A 2 -6.60 7.40 50.85
C ASP A 2 -7.27 8.42 49.94
N LEU A 3 -7.06 9.71 50.26
CA LEU A 3 -7.53 10.88 49.53
C LEU A 3 -7.03 10.90 48.07
N THR A 4 -5.89 10.25 47.80
CA THR A 4 -5.28 10.09 46.48
C THR A 4 -6.14 9.24 45.55
N SER A 5 -6.79 8.19 46.07
CA SER A 5 -7.62 7.27 45.27
C SER A 5 -8.91 7.93 44.75
N TRP A 6 -9.46 8.90 45.50
CA TRP A 6 -10.68 9.62 45.11
C TRP A 6 -10.46 10.67 44.02
N VAL A 7 -9.23 11.15 43.84
CA VAL A 7 -8.88 12.13 42.80
C VAL A 7 -8.28 11.43 41.58
N ILE A 8 -7.38 10.47 41.78
CA ILE A 8 -6.68 9.82 40.67
C ILE A 8 -7.61 8.94 39.83
N LEU A 9 -8.55 8.23 40.47
CA LEU A 9 -9.44 7.30 39.77
C LEU A 9 -10.43 7.99 38.81
N PRO A 10 -11.11 9.11 39.17
CA PRO A 10 -11.93 9.87 38.22
C PRO A 10 -11.16 10.49 37.07
N PHE A 11 -9.92 10.96 37.28
CA PHE A 11 -9.08 11.50 36.21
C PHE A 11 -8.61 10.39 35.24
N LEU A 12 -8.26 9.21 35.75
CA LEU A 12 -7.96 8.04 34.92
C LEU A 12 -9.18 7.59 34.12
N LEU A 13 -10.34 7.46 34.75
CA LEU A 13 -11.59 7.09 34.07
C LEU A 13 -12.00 8.15 33.03
N GLY A 14 -11.86 9.44 33.36
CA GLY A 14 -12.12 10.56 32.45
C GLY A 14 -11.19 10.55 31.24
N SER A 15 -9.89 10.31 31.44
CA SER A 15 -8.91 10.23 30.35
C SER A 15 -9.12 9.02 29.44
N VAL A 16 -9.47 7.85 29.99
CA VAL A 16 -9.86 6.67 29.20
C VAL A 16 -11.15 6.93 28.41
N GLY A 17 -12.14 7.59 29.03
CA GLY A 17 -13.39 7.97 28.37
C GLY A 17 -13.17 8.94 27.20
N ILE A 18 -12.36 9.98 27.40
CA ILE A 18 -11.96 10.93 26.36
C ILE A 18 -11.20 10.22 25.24
N TYR A 19 -10.23 9.37 25.57
CA TYR A 19 -9.48 8.59 24.58
C TYR A 19 -10.40 7.68 23.76
N GLY A 20 -11.35 7.00 24.41
CA GLY A 20 -12.36 6.17 23.76
C GLY A 20 -13.24 6.97 22.80
N LEU A 21 -13.72 8.13 23.24
CA LEU A 21 -14.51 9.05 22.40
C LEU A 21 -13.70 9.55 21.20
N LEU A 22 -12.45 9.98 21.40
CA LEU A 22 -11.57 10.40 20.31
C LEU A 22 -11.33 9.28 19.30
N LYS A 23 -11.14 8.03 19.76
CA LYS A 23 -11.01 6.86 18.90
C LYS A 23 -12.30 6.55 18.14
N LEU A 24 -13.46 6.71 18.77
CA LEU A 24 -14.75 6.55 18.10
C LEU A 24 -14.96 7.62 17.02
N LEU A 25 -14.73 8.89 17.33
CA LEU A 25 -14.82 9.99 16.38
C LEU A 25 -13.82 9.83 15.23
N GLN A 26 -12.60 9.38 15.52
CA GLN A 26 -11.61 9.05 14.50
C GLN A 26 -12.12 7.95 13.57
N ARG A 27 -12.70 6.86 14.10
CA ARG A 27 -13.29 5.79 13.29
C ARG A 27 -14.45 6.27 12.42
N LEU A 28 -15.37 7.06 12.99
CA LEU A 28 -16.51 7.62 12.25
C LEU A 28 -16.04 8.53 11.11
N ARG A 29 -15.08 9.42 11.39
CA ARG A 29 -14.48 10.30 10.37
C ARG A 29 -13.76 9.51 9.28
N SER A 30 -12.99 8.49 9.65
CA SER A 30 -12.32 7.60 8.69
C SER A 30 -13.32 6.90 7.80
N SER A 31 -14.38 6.32 8.37
CA SER A 31 -15.44 5.65 7.59
C SER A 31 -16.12 6.62 6.62
N ALA A 32 -16.48 7.82 7.09
CA ALA A 32 -17.10 8.84 6.26
C ALA A 32 -16.17 9.36 5.15
N TYR A 33 -14.85 9.34 5.36
CA TYR A 33 -13.87 9.75 4.36
C TYR A 33 -13.70 8.73 3.22
N ILE A 34 -13.91 7.43 3.51
CA ILE A 34 -13.78 6.35 2.51
C ILE A 34 -15.11 6.10 1.78
N GLN A 35 -16.24 6.25 2.48
CA GLN A 35 -17.56 6.06 1.88
C GLN A 35 -17.72 6.96 0.64
N ASP A 36 -18.16 6.39 -0.47
CA ASP A 36 -18.36 7.06 -1.76
C ASP A 36 -17.10 7.69 -2.37
N ALA A 37 -15.92 7.46 -1.80
CA ALA A 37 -14.66 7.92 -2.38
C ALA A 37 -14.33 7.11 -3.63
N VAL A 38 -13.79 7.77 -4.66
CA VAL A 38 -13.30 7.08 -5.86
C VAL A 38 -11.86 6.64 -5.62
N VAL A 39 -11.65 5.32 -5.64
CA VAL A 39 -10.37 4.68 -5.34
C VAL A 39 -9.85 3.96 -6.58
N VAL A 40 -8.75 4.47 -7.14
CA VAL A 40 -8.06 3.84 -8.27
C VAL A 40 -6.95 2.93 -7.73
N ILE A 41 -6.93 1.66 -8.15
CA ILE A 41 -6.00 0.65 -7.62
C ILE A 41 -5.25 -0.02 -8.75
N THR A 42 -3.93 0.12 -8.78
CA THR A 42 -3.06 -0.57 -9.75
C THR A 42 -2.65 -1.95 -9.26
N GLY A 43 -2.51 -2.92 -10.18
CA GLY A 43 -2.16 -4.29 -9.81
C GLY A 43 -3.29 -5.01 -9.09
N ALA A 44 -4.53 -4.71 -9.46
CA ALA A 44 -5.74 -5.13 -8.75
C ALA A 44 -6.12 -6.61 -8.95
N THR A 45 -5.42 -7.36 -9.80
CA THR A 45 -5.76 -8.75 -10.15
C THR A 45 -5.33 -9.78 -9.11
N SER A 46 -4.36 -9.45 -8.25
CA SER A 46 -3.80 -10.41 -7.28
C SER A 46 -3.18 -9.74 -6.06
N GLY A 47 -2.82 -10.55 -5.05
CA GLY A 47 -2.09 -10.12 -3.86
C GLY A 47 -2.73 -8.93 -3.14
N LEU A 48 -1.90 -8.00 -2.69
CA LEU A 48 -2.35 -6.82 -1.94
C LEU A 48 -3.31 -5.93 -2.74
N GLY A 49 -3.13 -5.78 -4.04
CA GLY A 49 -4.01 -4.94 -4.86
C GLY A 49 -5.45 -5.45 -4.89
N LYS A 50 -5.60 -6.78 -5.00
CA LYS A 50 -6.91 -7.46 -4.93
C LYS A 50 -7.56 -7.29 -3.55
N GLU A 51 -6.80 -7.50 -2.47
CA GLU A 51 -7.34 -7.34 -1.12
C GLU A 51 -7.65 -5.88 -0.79
N CYS A 52 -6.86 -4.92 -1.28
CA CYS A 52 -7.19 -3.50 -1.24
C CYS A 52 -8.52 -3.23 -1.96
N ALA A 53 -8.71 -3.77 -3.17
CA ALA A 53 -9.99 -3.63 -3.87
C ALA A 53 -11.17 -4.12 -3.04
N LYS A 54 -11.01 -5.27 -2.37
CA LYS A 54 -12.01 -5.85 -1.49
C LYS A 54 -12.32 -4.95 -0.28
N VAL A 55 -11.33 -4.57 0.51
CA VAL A 55 -11.59 -3.81 1.76
C VAL A 55 -12.09 -2.39 1.50
N PHE A 56 -11.65 -1.75 0.41
CA PHE A 56 -12.18 -0.43 0.03
C PHE A 56 -13.61 -0.53 -0.51
N TYR A 57 -13.92 -1.57 -1.28
CA TYR A 57 -15.28 -1.84 -1.74
C TYR A 57 -16.24 -2.14 -0.57
N GLU A 58 -15.81 -2.97 0.40
CA GLU A 58 -16.54 -3.25 1.64
C GLU A 58 -16.78 -1.98 2.48
N ALA A 59 -15.86 -1.01 2.41
CA ALA A 59 -15.99 0.30 3.05
C ALA A 59 -16.87 1.30 2.27
N GLY A 60 -17.53 0.86 1.19
CA GLY A 60 -18.45 1.67 0.40
C GLY A 60 -17.79 2.61 -0.62
N ALA A 61 -16.51 2.40 -0.93
CA ALA A 61 -15.82 3.17 -1.95
C ALA A 61 -16.21 2.72 -3.38
N GLN A 62 -16.12 3.65 -4.34
CA GLN A 62 -16.21 3.34 -5.76
C GLN A 62 -14.82 2.96 -6.28
N VAL A 63 -14.59 1.65 -6.49
CA VAL A 63 -13.28 1.14 -6.89
C VAL A 63 -13.11 1.08 -8.41
N VAL A 64 -11.94 1.50 -8.88
CA VAL A 64 -11.48 1.37 -10.28
C VAL A 64 -10.26 0.46 -10.31
N LEU A 65 -10.43 -0.73 -10.83
CA LEU A 65 -9.44 -1.81 -10.84
C LEU A 65 -8.57 -1.71 -12.09
N CYS A 66 -7.27 -1.52 -11.89
CA CYS A 66 -6.32 -1.33 -12.98
C CYS A 66 -5.33 -2.50 -13.08
N GLY A 67 -5.08 -2.97 -14.30
CA GLY A 67 -4.13 -4.05 -14.57
C GLY A 67 -4.11 -4.46 -16.03
N ARG A 68 -3.30 -5.47 -16.34
CA ARG A 68 -3.07 -5.96 -17.72
C ARG A 68 -3.98 -7.11 -18.13
N ASN A 69 -4.41 -7.91 -17.15
CA ASN A 69 -5.20 -9.11 -17.39
C ASN A 69 -6.68 -8.79 -17.20
N GLU A 70 -7.40 -8.63 -18.31
CA GLU A 70 -8.83 -8.35 -18.33
C GLU A 70 -9.66 -9.42 -17.62
N GLU A 71 -9.40 -10.70 -17.88
CA GLU A 71 -10.12 -11.82 -17.26
C GLU A 71 -9.94 -11.82 -15.74
N GLY A 72 -8.71 -11.60 -15.28
CA GLY A 72 -8.40 -11.45 -13.86
C GLY A 72 -9.14 -10.28 -13.21
N LEU A 73 -9.25 -9.14 -13.90
CA LEU A 73 -10.04 -8.00 -13.40
C LEU A 73 -11.54 -8.33 -13.35
N LYS A 74 -12.08 -8.99 -14.38
CA LYS A 74 -13.48 -9.46 -14.41
C LYS A 74 -13.78 -10.39 -13.25
N ASP A 75 -12.88 -11.31 -12.92
CA ASP A 75 -13.06 -12.24 -11.81
C ASP A 75 -13.03 -11.53 -10.45
N VAL A 76 -12.17 -10.54 -10.28
CA VAL A 76 -12.20 -9.70 -9.07
C VAL A 76 -13.51 -8.93 -8.98
N ILE A 77 -14.00 -8.32 -10.07
CA ILE A 77 -15.31 -7.66 -10.08
C ILE A 77 -16.43 -8.62 -9.68
N LYS A 78 -16.45 -9.84 -10.22
CA LYS A 78 -17.44 -10.86 -9.83
C LYS A 78 -17.38 -11.13 -8.32
N GLN A 79 -16.17 -11.31 -7.77
CA GLN A 79 -15.98 -11.53 -6.33
C GLN A 79 -16.48 -10.35 -5.49
N LEU A 80 -16.21 -9.11 -5.89
CA LEU A 80 -16.72 -7.91 -5.21
C LEU A 80 -18.25 -7.84 -5.25
N CYS A 81 -18.86 -8.14 -6.41
CA CYS A 81 -20.31 -8.15 -6.57
C CYS A 81 -21.02 -9.26 -5.77
N LEU A 82 -20.31 -10.30 -5.32
CA LEU A 82 -20.84 -11.33 -4.42
C LEU A 82 -20.89 -10.87 -2.97
N ILE A 83 -20.12 -9.84 -2.60
CA ILE A 83 -20.13 -9.29 -1.25
C ILE A 83 -21.53 -8.72 -0.98
N ARG A 84 -22.15 -9.19 0.11
CA ARG A 84 -23.41 -8.70 0.63
C ARG A 84 -23.09 -7.95 1.90
N GLY A 85 -23.14 -6.62 1.87
CA GLY A 85 -23.09 -5.81 3.08
C GLY A 85 -24.48 -5.53 3.62
N GLY A 86 -24.56 -5.17 4.90
CA GLY A 86 -25.77 -4.64 5.53
C GLY A 86 -26.18 -3.27 4.96
N ALA A 87 -26.46 -2.28 5.80
CA ALA A 87 -26.97 -0.96 5.38
C ALA A 87 -26.00 -0.09 4.53
N MET A 88 -24.86 -0.62 4.09
CA MET A 88 -23.84 0.12 3.34
C MET A 88 -24.18 0.21 1.86
N LYS A 89 -24.04 1.39 1.27
CA LYS A 89 -24.23 1.63 -0.15
C LYS A 89 -23.01 1.13 -0.93
N PHE A 90 -23.26 0.24 -1.90
CA PHE A 90 -22.25 -0.25 -2.84
C PHE A 90 -22.34 0.47 -4.18
N HIS A 91 -21.17 0.66 -4.79
CA HIS A 91 -21.04 1.22 -6.14
C HIS A 91 -20.62 0.14 -7.12
N LYS A 92 -20.96 0.28 -8.40
CA LYS A 92 -20.49 -0.65 -9.42
C LYS A 92 -18.95 -0.54 -9.55
N PRO A 93 -18.18 -1.64 -9.41
CA PRO A 93 -16.75 -1.62 -9.71
C PRO A 93 -16.49 -1.33 -11.19
N HIS A 94 -15.46 -0.55 -11.48
CA HIS A 94 -14.97 -0.32 -12.84
C HIS A 94 -13.63 -1.02 -13.04
N MET A 95 -13.26 -1.30 -14.29
CA MET A 95 -11.92 -1.76 -14.65
C MET A 95 -11.36 -0.91 -15.78
N VAL A 96 -10.05 -0.70 -15.78
CA VAL A 96 -9.30 -0.03 -16.85
C VAL A 96 -8.05 -0.86 -17.16
N ILE A 97 -7.88 -1.23 -18.42
CA ILE A 97 -6.85 -2.19 -18.84
C ILE A 97 -5.68 -1.43 -19.44
N PHE A 98 -4.50 -1.56 -18.84
CA PHE A 98 -3.26 -1.00 -19.37
C PHE A 98 -2.03 -1.64 -18.71
N ASP A 99 -0.89 -1.55 -19.40
CA ASP A 99 0.41 -1.85 -18.79
C ASP A 99 0.99 -0.58 -18.16
N LEU A 100 1.29 -0.64 -16.87
CA LEU A 100 1.83 0.49 -16.12
C LEU A 100 3.26 0.85 -16.56
N SER A 101 3.98 -0.09 -17.19
CA SER A 101 5.31 0.17 -17.78
C SER A 101 5.25 0.93 -19.11
N ASP A 102 4.09 0.96 -19.77
CA ASP A 102 3.86 1.74 -20.99
C ASP A 102 3.39 3.15 -20.62
N VAL A 103 4.36 4.06 -20.47
CA VAL A 103 4.11 5.45 -20.05
C VAL A 103 3.20 6.21 -21.04
N GLU A 104 3.21 5.85 -22.32
CA GLU A 104 2.33 6.46 -23.32
C GLU A 104 0.88 6.01 -23.12
N ALA A 105 0.67 4.71 -22.86
CA ALA A 105 -0.65 4.16 -22.56
C ALA A 105 -1.24 4.70 -21.24
N VAL A 106 -0.40 5.01 -20.25
CA VAL A 106 -0.84 5.56 -18.94
C VAL A 106 -1.65 6.85 -19.09
N ALA A 107 -1.28 7.73 -20.02
CA ALA A 107 -2.02 8.97 -20.25
C ALA A 107 -3.44 8.70 -20.79
N SER A 108 -3.59 7.68 -21.65
CA SER A 108 -4.89 7.26 -22.16
C SER A 108 -5.74 6.61 -21.07
N ALA A 109 -5.14 5.72 -20.28
CA ALA A 109 -5.80 5.07 -19.15
C ALA A 109 -6.31 6.09 -18.13
N ALA A 110 -5.52 7.13 -17.81
CA ALA A 110 -5.95 8.19 -16.91
C ALA A 110 -7.16 8.98 -17.43
N ARG A 111 -7.22 9.25 -18.74
CA ARG A 111 -8.40 9.88 -19.37
C ARG A 111 -9.63 8.97 -19.28
N GLU A 112 -9.47 7.67 -19.54
CA GLU A 112 -10.53 6.69 -19.41
C GLU A 112 -11.07 6.61 -17.98
N ILE A 113 -10.18 6.54 -16.98
CA ILE A 113 -10.54 6.58 -15.56
C ILE A 113 -11.38 7.82 -15.28
N LEU A 114 -10.89 9.01 -15.64
CA LEU A 114 -11.61 10.27 -15.37
C LEU A 114 -12.94 10.35 -16.12
N HIS A 115 -13.05 9.79 -17.32
CA HIS A 115 -14.32 9.71 -18.05
C HIS A 115 -15.33 8.80 -17.35
N LEU A 116 -14.88 7.66 -16.79
CA LEU A 116 -15.75 6.70 -16.11
C LEU A 116 -16.29 7.21 -14.78
N VAL A 117 -15.45 7.90 -13.99
CA VAL A 117 -15.76 8.23 -12.58
C VAL A 117 -15.81 9.72 -12.27
N GLY A 118 -15.43 10.59 -13.23
CA GLY A 118 -15.43 12.05 -13.11
C GLY A 118 -14.39 12.64 -12.16
N LYS A 119 -13.91 11.88 -11.16
CA LYS A 119 -12.86 12.28 -10.22
C LYS A 119 -12.13 11.09 -9.63
N VAL A 120 -10.96 11.35 -9.05
CA VAL A 120 -10.22 10.40 -8.22
C VAL A 120 -9.95 11.03 -6.87
N ASP A 121 -10.39 10.37 -5.78
CA ASP A 121 -10.15 10.83 -4.41
C ASP A 121 -8.91 10.14 -3.83
N ILE A 122 -8.70 8.86 -4.16
CA ILE A 122 -7.60 8.05 -3.65
C ILE A 122 -6.95 7.28 -4.82
N LEU A 123 -5.63 7.36 -4.94
CA LEU A 123 -4.83 6.56 -5.87
C LEU A 123 -3.93 5.60 -5.08
N ILE A 124 -4.07 4.30 -5.33
CA ILE A 124 -3.21 3.26 -4.76
C ILE A 124 -2.27 2.74 -5.85
N ASN A 125 -1.05 3.27 -5.83
CA ASN A 125 0.08 2.77 -6.62
C ASN A 125 0.62 1.49 -5.95
N ASN A 126 0.06 0.34 -6.34
CA ASN A 126 0.39 -0.98 -5.81
C ASN A 126 1.05 -1.90 -6.85
N ALA A 127 0.79 -1.71 -8.15
CA ALA A 127 1.41 -2.54 -9.17
C ALA A 127 2.94 -2.46 -9.07
N GLY A 128 3.58 -3.62 -9.18
CA GLY A 128 5.03 -3.72 -9.23
C GLY A 128 5.49 -5.09 -9.68
N VAL A 129 6.70 -5.14 -10.22
CA VAL A 129 7.39 -6.37 -10.62
C VAL A 129 8.70 -6.51 -9.85
N SER A 130 9.15 -7.75 -9.73
CA SER A 130 10.39 -8.10 -9.04
C SER A 130 11.14 -9.16 -9.87
N TYR A 131 12.47 -9.16 -9.81
CA TYR A 131 13.36 -10.06 -10.54
C TYR A 131 14.43 -10.69 -9.62
N ARG A 132 14.68 -12.00 -9.80
CA ARG A 132 15.68 -12.75 -9.04
C ARG A 132 16.92 -13.00 -9.90
N GLY A 133 18.04 -12.38 -9.52
CA GLY A 133 19.33 -12.60 -10.16
C GLY A 133 20.46 -11.92 -9.38
N ALA A 134 21.71 -12.35 -9.59
CA ALA A 134 22.84 -11.55 -9.14
C ALA A 134 22.94 -10.29 -10.01
N ILE A 135 23.42 -9.19 -9.45
CA ILE A 135 23.57 -7.93 -10.20
C ILE A 135 24.46 -8.11 -11.43
N VAL A 136 25.49 -8.95 -11.33
CA VAL A 136 26.42 -9.29 -12.42
C VAL A 136 25.75 -10.07 -13.55
N ASP A 137 24.64 -10.75 -13.27
CA ASP A 137 23.90 -11.58 -14.23
C ASP A 137 22.62 -10.87 -14.74
N THR A 138 22.30 -9.70 -14.18
CA THR A 138 21.06 -8.98 -14.51
C THR A 138 21.28 -8.14 -15.76
N LYS A 139 20.46 -8.38 -16.79
CA LYS A 139 20.50 -7.59 -18.02
C LYS A 139 19.91 -6.20 -17.77
N LEU A 140 20.51 -5.18 -18.38
CA LEU A 140 20.03 -3.80 -18.29
C LEU A 140 18.56 -3.64 -18.73
N SER A 141 18.09 -4.47 -19.66
CA SER A 141 16.68 -4.46 -20.08
C SER A 141 15.72 -4.83 -18.94
N VAL A 142 16.12 -5.74 -18.05
CA VAL A 142 15.34 -6.13 -16.87
C VAL A 142 15.29 -4.99 -15.88
N ASP A 143 16.43 -4.32 -15.64
CA ASP A 143 16.49 -3.14 -14.77
C ASP A 143 15.56 -2.03 -15.27
N ARG A 144 15.53 -1.78 -16.59
CA ARG A 144 14.60 -0.83 -17.21
C ARG A 144 13.14 -1.21 -16.95
N THR A 145 12.75 -2.46 -17.24
CA THR A 145 11.37 -2.91 -16.99
C THR A 145 10.93 -2.74 -15.54
N ILE A 146 11.84 -2.99 -14.58
CA ILE A 146 11.58 -2.78 -13.16
C ILE A 146 11.36 -1.29 -12.86
N MET A 147 12.22 -0.41 -13.38
CA MET A 147 12.08 1.04 -13.21
C MET A 147 10.82 1.58 -13.88
N ASP A 148 10.51 1.12 -15.09
CA ASP A 148 9.33 1.54 -15.83
C ASP A 148 8.06 1.17 -15.07
N THR A 149 7.98 -0.06 -14.55
CA THR A 149 6.79 -0.51 -13.81
C THR A 149 6.70 0.06 -12.39
N ASN A 150 7.79 0.06 -11.63
CA ASN A 150 7.76 0.33 -10.18
C ASN A 150 7.96 1.83 -9.86
N TYR A 151 8.50 2.61 -10.79
CA TYR A 151 8.82 4.02 -10.57
C TYR A 151 8.15 4.92 -11.60
N PHE A 152 8.50 4.81 -12.88
CA PHE A 152 8.01 5.75 -13.89
C PHE A 152 6.50 5.63 -14.13
N GLY A 153 5.96 4.42 -14.14
CA GLY A 153 4.52 4.18 -14.27
C GLY A 153 3.69 4.85 -13.18
N PRO A 154 3.93 4.58 -11.87
CA PRO A 154 3.27 5.29 -10.78
C PRO A 154 3.42 6.81 -10.86
N VAL A 155 4.59 7.31 -11.25
CA VAL A 155 4.82 8.75 -11.44
C VAL A 155 3.96 9.30 -12.58
N ALA A 156 3.91 8.62 -13.73
CA ALA A 156 3.14 9.02 -14.89
C ALA A 156 1.63 9.02 -14.59
N LEU A 157 1.12 7.97 -13.94
CA LEU A 157 -0.29 7.86 -13.58
C LEU A 157 -0.67 8.93 -12.56
N THR A 158 0.19 9.14 -11.56
CA THR A 158 0.00 10.23 -10.58
C THR A 158 -0.07 11.57 -11.27
N LYS A 159 0.88 11.90 -12.16
CA LYS A 159 0.89 13.17 -12.92
C LYS A 159 -0.38 13.35 -13.75
N ALA A 160 -0.87 12.28 -14.36
CA ALA A 160 -2.06 12.33 -15.21
C ALA A 160 -3.37 12.53 -14.41
N LEU A 161 -3.47 11.98 -13.20
CA LEU A 161 -4.66 12.10 -12.35
C LEU A 161 -4.64 13.31 -11.41
N LEU A 162 -3.45 13.81 -11.06
CA LEU A 162 -3.23 14.89 -10.08
C LEU A 162 -4.01 16.19 -10.38
N PRO A 163 -4.17 16.66 -11.63
CA PRO A 163 -4.96 17.86 -11.90
C PRO A 163 -6.39 17.78 -11.36
N SER A 164 -7.04 16.61 -11.45
CA SER A 164 -8.39 16.38 -10.92
C SER A 164 -8.44 16.48 -9.38
N MET A 165 -7.39 16.01 -8.70
CA MET A 165 -7.25 16.08 -7.25
C MET A 165 -7.02 17.52 -6.79
N ILE A 166 -6.11 18.25 -7.48
CA ILE A 166 -5.81 19.65 -7.18
C ILE A 166 -7.06 20.53 -7.36
N GLN A 167 -7.80 20.36 -8.46
CA GLN A 167 -9.02 21.12 -8.72
C GLN A 167 -10.06 20.97 -7.60
N LYS A 168 -10.12 19.78 -6.98
CA LYS A 168 -11.03 19.49 -5.86
C LYS A 168 -10.44 19.79 -4.49
N LYS A 169 -9.21 20.34 -4.42
CA LYS A 169 -8.47 20.64 -3.18
C LYS A 169 -8.39 19.42 -2.25
N GLY A 170 -8.28 18.23 -2.83
CA GLY A 170 -8.32 16.97 -2.09
C GLY A 170 -7.79 15.80 -2.92
N GLY A 171 -7.17 14.85 -2.23
CA GLY A 171 -6.61 13.66 -2.85
C GLY A 171 -5.70 12.93 -1.88
N HIS A 172 -5.62 11.62 -2.00
CA HIS A 172 -4.68 10.80 -1.25
C HIS A 172 -3.96 9.86 -2.21
N ILE A 173 -2.64 9.98 -2.32
CA ILE A 173 -1.81 9.08 -3.12
C ILE A 173 -1.10 8.13 -2.17
N VAL A 174 -1.42 6.85 -2.27
CA VAL A 174 -0.80 5.76 -1.53
C VAL A 174 0.22 5.10 -2.46
N VAL A 175 1.47 5.04 -2.02
CA VAL A 175 2.54 4.33 -2.73
C VAL A 175 2.92 3.12 -1.92
N ILE A 176 2.58 1.94 -2.42
CA ILE A 176 3.03 0.68 -1.81
C ILE A 176 4.48 0.46 -2.22
N SER A 177 5.34 0.32 -1.22
CA SER A 177 6.75 -0.01 -1.41
C SER A 177 7.13 -1.23 -0.57
N SER A 178 8.38 -1.66 -0.67
CA SER A 178 8.93 -2.72 0.14
C SER A 178 9.87 -2.14 1.19
N VAL A 179 10.00 -2.82 2.33
CA VAL A 179 11.09 -2.57 3.30
C VAL A 179 12.45 -2.61 2.61
N GLN A 180 12.60 -3.35 1.51
CA GLN A 180 13.83 -3.38 0.72
C GLN A 180 14.17 -2.05 0.02
N GLY A 181 13.20 -1.15 -0.16
CA GLY A 181 13.48 0.25 -0.54
C GLY A 181 14.20 1.02 0.56
N LYS A 182 14.07 0.59 1.83
CA LYS A 182 14.73 1.18 3.00
C LYS A 182 15.90 0.35 3.54
N ILE A 183 16.11 -0.91 3.16
CA ILE A 183 17.30 -1.71 3.54
C ILE A 183 17.73 -2.63 2.39
N SER A 184 19.02 -2.68 2.07
CA SER A 184 19.54 -3.59 1.04
C SER A 184 19.81 -4.97 1.62
N ILE A 185 19.38 -6.04 0.97
CA ILE A 185 19.66 -7.41 1.42
C ILE A 185 20.55 -8.11 0.36
N PRO A 186 21.62 -8.83 0.74
CA PRO A 186 22.54 -9.48 -0.21
C PRO A 186 21.80 -10.43 -1.15
N PHE A 187 22.18 -10.43 -2.44
CA PHE A 187 21.52 -11.20 -3.52
C PHE A 187 20.04 -10.83 -3.76
N ARG A 188 19.61 -9.63 -3.36
CA ARG A 188 18.22 -9.15 -3.50
C ARG A 188 18.16 -7.77 -4.15
N SER A 189 18.58 -7.67 -5.42
CA SER A 189 18.50 -6.43 -6.21
C SER A 189 17.06 -6.06 -6.61
N ALA A 190 16.13 -7.03 -6.68
CA ALA A 190 14.73 -6.77 -6.98
C ALA A 190 13.78 -7.89 -6.49
N LEU A 191 13.51 -8.06 -5.18
CA LEU A 191 12.71 -9.21 -4.70
C LEU A 191 11.56 -8.84 -3.71
N MET A 192 10.52 -9.70 -3.61
CA MET A 192 9.75 -10.08 -2.39
C MET A 192 10.12 -11.52 -1.93
N ASP A 193 10.62 -11.69 -0.68
CA ASP A 193 11.33 -12.88 -0.14
C ASP A 193 10.44 -13.88 0.64
N LYS A 194 11.00 -15.04 1.02
CA LYS A 194 10.54 -15.98 2.07
C LYS A 194 10.19 -15.33 3.41
N THR A 195 10.62 -14.11 3.72
CA THR A 195 10.04 -13.30 4.82
C THR A 195 8.55 -13.00 4.65
N THR A 196 7.96 -13.27 3.48
CA THR A 196 6.50 -13.28 3.28
C THR A 196 5.84 -14.51 3.91
N ALA A 197 6.57 -15.61 4.12
CA ALA A 197 6.05 -16.81 4.78
C ALA A 197 5.82 -16.61 6.29
N GLU A 198 6.53 -15.66 6.91
CA GLU A 198 6.31 -15.16 8.27
C GLU A 198 5.71 -13.73 8.26
N GLY A 199 5.35 -13.23 7.08
CA GLY A 199 4.84 -11.88 6.88
C GLY A 199 3.36 -11.78 7.19
N ARG A 200 2.84 -10.55 7.26
CA ARG A 200 1.40 -10.32 7.31
C ARG A 200 0.73 -10.75 6.01
N THR A 201 -0.49 -11.26 6.10
CA THR A 201 -1.24 -11.66 4.92
C THR A 201 -1.66 -10.42 4.10
N PRO A 202 -1.86 -10.54 2.78
CA PRO A 202 -2.36 -9.43 1.95
C PRO A 202 -3.64 -8.79 2.50
N GLU A 203 -4.52 -9.58 3.11
CA GLU A 203 -5.76 -9.14 3.74
C GLU A 203 -5.48 -8.23 4.95
N GLU A 204 -4.58 -8.64 5.83
CA GLU A 204 -4.16 -7.84 6.99
C GLU A 204 -3.51 -6.52 6.56
N VAL A 205 -2.64 -6.58 5.54
CA VAL A 205 -1.98 -5.39 4.99
C VAL A 205 -3.00 -4.46 4.33
N ALA A 206 -3.98 -4.98 3.59
CA ALA A 206 -5.04 -4.19 2.99
C ALA A 206 -5.86 -3.44 4.05
N GLN A 207 -6.20 -4.10 5.17
CA GLN A 207 -6.88 -3.45 6.30
C GLN A 207 -6.05 -2.32 6.92
N ILE A 208 -4.73 -2.49 6.98
CA ILE A 208 -3.81 -1.45 7.45
C ILE A 208 -3.78 -0.28 6.46
N VAL A 209 -3.74 -0.54 5.16
CA VAL A 209 -3.80 0.50 4.12
C VAL A 209 -5.11 1.28 4.24
N LEU A 210 -6.25 0.59 4.35
CA LEU A 210 -7.56 1.23 4.55
C LEU A 210 -7.57 2.15 5.77
N ARG A 211 -7.08 1.64 6.91
CA ARG A 211 -6.98 2.44 8.15
C ARG A 211 -6.06 3.64 7.97
N ALA A 212 -4.89 3.45 7.35
CA ALA A 212 -3.92 4.51 7.10
C ALA A 212 -4.50 5.63 6.23
N VAL A 213 -5.26 5.28 5.19
CA VAL A 213 -5.95 6.25 4.34
C VAL A 213 -7.02 7.00 5.13
N GLY A 214 -7.85 6.29 5.90
CA GLY A 214 -8.86 6.90 6.77
C GLY A 214 -8.28 7.86 7.82
N GLU A 215 -7.15 7.48 8.41
CA GLU A 215 -6.44 8.27 9.42
C GLU A 215 -5.55 9.37 8.81
N ARG A 216 -5.36 9.39 7.49
CA ARG A 216 -4.45 10.27 6.75
C ARG A 216 -3.00 10.19 7.21
N SER A 217 -2.54 8.97 7.45
CA SER A 217 -1.17 8.68 7.87
C SER A 217 -0.17 9.01 6.75
N LYS A 218 0.97 9.62 7.11
CA LYS A 218 2.02 10.02 6.14
C LYS A 218 2.95 8.88 5.73
N ASP A 219 3.25 7.96 6.65
CA ASP A 219 4.08 6.78 6.39
C ASP A 219 3.58 5.65 7.30
N VAL A 220 3.60 4.41 6.80
CA VAL A 220 3.16 3.22 7.54
C VAL A 220 4.15 2.10 7.27
N LEU A 221 4.89 1.72 8.30
CA LEU A 221 5.81 0.60 8.24
C LEU A 221 5.09 -0.68 8.67
N VAL A 222 4.87 -1.57 7.71
CA VAL A 222 4.30 -2.90 7.96
C VAL A 222 5.41 -3.93 7.87
N ALA A 223 6.06 -4.19 9.01
CA ALA A 223 7.16 -5.14 9.08
C ALA A 223 7.26 -5.79 10.47
N GLY A 224 7.89 -6.96 10.54
CA GLY A 224 8.22 -7.60 11.82
C GLY A 224 9.21 -6.77 12.65
N PRO A 225 9.46 -7.16 13.91
CA PRO A 225 10.36 -6.42 14.81
C PRO A 225 11.78 -6.26 14.24
N LEU A 226 12.32 -7.31 13.62
CA LEU A 226 13.68 -7.32 13.07
C LEU A 226 13.86 -6.35 11.90
N PRO A 227 13.08 -6.41 10.80
CA PRO A 227 13.20 -5.41 9.74
C PRO A 227 12.87 -3.99 10.20
N THR A 228 11.94 -3.83 11.15
CA THR A 228 11.61 -2.53 11.74
C THR A 228 12.82 -1.92 12.45
N LEU A 229 13.47 -2.70 13.32
CA LEU A 229 14.70 -2.27 13.99
C LEU A 229 15.80 -1.94 12.97
N ALA A 230 15.93 -2.72 11.90
CA ALA A 230 16.91 -2.47 10.85
C ALA A 230 16.68 -1.12 10.14
N VAL A 231 15.41 -0.76 9.87
CA VAL A 231 15.05 0.55 9.30
C VAL A 231 15.44 1.67 10.25
N TYR A 232 15.11 1.57 11.55
CA TYR A 232 15.50 2.58 12.53
C TYR A 232 17.02 2.66 12.71
N LEU A 233 17.70 1.51 12.76
CA LEU A 233 19.15 1.44 12.90
C LEU A 233 19.86 2.10 11.72
N ARG A 234 19.35 1.93 10.49
CA ARG A 234 19.89 2.61 9.31
C ARG A 234 19.81 4.14 9.44
N VAL A 235 18.73 4.66 10.03
CA VAL A 235 18.51 6.11 10.19
C VAL A 235 19.32 6.66 11.38
N LEU A 236 19.30 5.98 12.52
CA LEU A 236 19.87 6.48 13.77
C LEU A 236 21.36 6.16 13.93
N ALA A 237 21.84 5.03 13.40
CA ALA A 237 23.22 4.57 13.54
C ALA A 237 23.74 3.89 12.24
N PRO A 238 23.90 4.64 11.14
CA PRO A 238 24.22 4.09 9.82
C PRO A 238 25.53 3.29 9.78
N LYS A 239 26.58 3.73 10.49
CA LYS A 239 27.87 3.01 10.55
C LYS A 239 27.71 1.59 11.13
N LEU A 240 26.93 1.46 12.21
CA LEU A 240 26.65 0.17 12.83
C LEU A 240 25.82 -0.71 11.91
N PHE A 241 24.77 -0.15 11.29
CA PHE A 241 23.95 -0.84 10.31
C PHE A 241 24.78 -1.44 9.17
N PHE A 242 25.62 -0.63 8.50
CA PHE A 242 26.42 -1.11 7.36
C PHE A 242 27.49 -2.13 7.77
N SER A 243 28.06 -2.01 8.98
CA SER A 243 28.98 -3.02 9.53
C SER A 243 28.30 -4.38 9.70
N LEU A 244 27.09 -4.40 10.27
CA LEU A 244 26.29 -5.63 10.42
C LEU A 244 25.92 -6.25 9.07
N MET A 245 25.53 -5.42 8.09
CA MET A 245 25.20 -5.91 6.75
C MET A 245 26.41 -6.49 6.02
N ALA A 246 27.59 -5.90 6.16
CA ALA A 246 28.83 -6.44 5.60
C ALA A 246 29.21 -7.79 6.23
N ALA A 247 29.05 -7.93 7.56
CA ALA A 247 29.29 -9.19 8.25
C ALA A 247 28.31 -10.30 7.78
N ARG A 248 27.02 -9.95 7.61
CA ARG A 248 26.00 -10.88 7.11
C ARG A 248 26.30 -11.34 5.68
N ALA A 249 26.66 -10.43 4.79
CA ALA A 249 27.00 -10.75 3.39
C ALA A 249 28.18 -11.74 3.30
N LYS A 250 29.20 -11.58 4.15
CA LYS A 250 30.34 -12.51 4.23
C LYS A 250 29.91 -13.91 4.68
N LYS A 251 28.97 -14.02 5.62
CA LYS A 251 28.45 -15.31 6.11
C LYS A 251 27.63 -16.05 5.04
N GLU A 252 26.78 -15.32 4.31
CA GLU A 252 25.95 -15.92 3.24
C GLU A 252 26.79 -16.38 2.03
N ARG A 253 27.90 -15.69 1.71
CA ARG A 253 28.87 -16.17 0.69
C ARG A 253 29.46 -17.53 1.07
N LYS A 254 29.98 -17.66 2.30
CA LYS A 254 30.61 -18.90 2.77
C LYS A 254 29.68 -20.12 2.72
N PHE A 255 28.38 -19.91 2.95
CA PHE A 255 27.37 -20.97 2.93
C PHE A 255 27.02 -21.47 1.52
N LYS A 256 27.37 -20.69 0.48
CA LYS A 256 27.07 -21.00 -0.92
C LYS A 256 28.26 -21.66 -1.65
N ASP A 257 29.46 -21.45 -1.13
CA ASP A 257 30.72 -22.03 -1.63
C ASP A 257 31.06 -23.39 -0.97
N SER A 258 30.19 -23.88 -0.08
CA SER A 258 30.28 -25.17 0.65
C SER A 258 29.09 -26.05 0.32
#